data_AF-A0A956BMX0-F1
#
_entry.id   AF-A0A956BMX0-F1
#
_cell.length_a   1.000
_cell.length_b   1.000
_cell.length_c   1.000
_cell.angle_alpha   90.00
_cell.angle_beta   90.00
_cell.angle_gamma   90.00
#
_symmetry.space_group_name_H-M   'P 1'
#
loop_
_entity.id
_entity.type
_entity.pdbx_description
1 polymer ?
#
loop_
_entity_poly.entity_id
_entity_poly.type
_entity_poly.pdbx_seq_one_letter_code
_entity_poly.pdbx_strand_id
1 'polypeptide(L)'
;MSEHDEVGEMLHHLEHLLPAQRPIEAFVHHNTLHQFEHMPFHEAVVHAARLYNAEPYMPENAFRDAWKVGRILEADVDHVLAGALPDEKVDLGAVALPLRELVKAWMLGLADEDDDDALSWRLEETDELDSYPADLPRRAFERLVSHGPARVVQHALWATTEATVVQRTTRREPRHVRDLLDEGQFRQFTEDVDGYTIRWCAAYLDGGQGYWPMGDKDQGFYHAMLTHLAQPGLHAATWVGPLVGRAQLLLSSETPALTSIRETLERMGVPRARWEDHLRVSLLSLPGWPGMFVQLAARPDLAPTPPPPTRLEDYVAIRLLVEEARARQILGVPKGPLSWEPLKVPPRRSHTWRVFGAARLAGMVAQDVNAKSVATLEALLERYDGFQRRGLWQEAYERRYRIGVLDGILAHHARLEPTTGRSSCQIVTCIDDREESLRRHLEELRPDYETFGAAAFYGVAAYVKRLNTPERRPLCPANLIPEHALHEVPADGDTSPNRTVGKARELAWVGSNTLLRG
;
A
#
# COMPACT_ATOMS: atom_id res chain seq x y z
N MET A 1 30.25 -20.56 -3.49
CA MET A 1 29.66 -19.25 -3.16
C MET A 1 29.69 -19.14 -1.65
N SER A 2 30.25 -18.07 -1.09
CA SER A 2 30.32 -17.95 0.37
C SER A 2 28.91 -17.73 0.90
N GLU A 3 28.56 -18.25 2.07
CA GLU A 3 27.22 -18.02 2.63
C GLU A 3 26.94 -16.52 2.89
N HIS A 4 27.97 -15.65 2.93
CA HIS A 4 27.78 -14.19 3.06
C HIS A 4 27.21 -13.54 1.80
N ASP A 5 27.38 -14.19 0.65
CA ASP A 5 26.85 -13.74 -0.64
C ASP A 5 25.31 -13.84 -0.66
N GLU A 6 24.75 -14.92 -0.09
CA GLU A 6 23.30 -15.22 -0.17
C GLU A 6 22.41 -14.16 0.51
N VAL A 7 22.73 -13.74 1.73
CA VAL A 7 21.95 -12.68 2.42
C VAL A 7 22.07 -11.35 1.69
N GLY A 8 23.25 -11.04 1.14
CA GLY A 8 23.46 -9.85 0.32
C GLY A 8 22.61 -9.88 -0.95
N GLU A 9 22.57 -11.01 -1.65
CA GLU A 9 21.72 -11.22 -2.84
C GLU A 9 20.23 -11.07 -2.51
N MET A 10 19.76 -11.64 -1.39
CA MET A 10 18.38 -11.47 -0.92
C MET A 10 18.05 -9.99 -0.67
N LEU A 11 18.92 -9.26 0.03
CA LEU A 11 18.69 -7.83 0.28
C LEU A 11 18.70 -7.00 -1.00
N HIS A 12 19.59 -7.30 -1.94
CA HIS A 12 19.61 -6.64 -3.25
C HIS A 12 18.30 -6.87 -4.01
N HIS A 13 17.75 -8.09 -3.98
CA HIS A 13 16.45 -8.37 -4.59
C HIS A 13 15.32 -7.59 -3.90
N LEU A 14 15.30 -7.58 -2.56
CA LEU A 14 14.27 -6.91 -1.77
C LEU A 14 14.34 -5.38 -1.82
N GLU A 15 15.51 -4.81 -2.09
CA GLU A 15 15.70 -3.37 -2.29
C GLU A 15 14.75 -2.80 -3.34
N HIS A 16 14.51 -3.55 -4.42
CA HIS A 16 13.61 -3.15 -5.49
C HIS A 16 12.15 -3.00 -5.06
N LEU A 17 11.76 -3.60 -3.92
CA LEU A 17 10.40 -3.46 -3.36
C LEU A 17 10.23 -2.20 -2.53
N LEU A 18 11.32 -1.55 -2.12
CA LEU A 18 11.29 -0.39 -1.24
C LEU A 18 10.98 0.89 -2.02
N PRO A 19 10.33 1.88 -1.38
CA PRO A 19 10.04 3.15 -2.02
C PRO A 19 11.34 3.90 -2.33
N ALA A 20 11.57 4.21 -3.61
CA ALA A 20 12.61 5.12 -4.06
C ALA A 20 12.26 6.61 -3.83
N GLN A 21 11.14 6.90 -3.16
CA GLN A 21 10.59 8.25 -3.00
C GLN A 21 11.05 8.92 -1.71
N ARG A 22 11.16 10.25 -1.76
CA ARG A 22 11.40 11.11 -0.60
C ARG A 22 10.14 11.30 0.23
N PRO A 23 10.26 11.76 1.49
CA PRO A 23 9.18 12.49 2.15
C PRO A 23 8.64 13.57 1.19
N ILE A 24 7.33 13.56 0.95
CA ILE A 24 6.69 14.32 -0.14
C ILE A 24 6.74 15.82 0.17
N GLU A 25 7.49 16.60 -0.62
CA GLU A 25 7.47 18.07 -0.57
C GLU A 25 6.68 18.69 -1.76
N ALA A 26 6.42 17.92 -2.82
CA ALA A 26 5.63 18.33 -3.99
C ALA A 26 5.01 17.12 -4.74
N PHE A 27 4.03 17.39 -5.60
CA PHE A 27 3.23 16.41 -6.36
C PHE A 27 4.11 15.40 -7.13
N VAL A 28 3.83 14.11 -6.96
CA VAL A 28 4.64 13.00 -7.47
C VAL A 28 4.01 12.42 -8.74
N HIS A 29 4.84 12.22 -9.78
CA HIS A 29 4.51 11.53 -11.04
C HIS A 29 5.03 10.07 -11.07
N HIS A 30 5.54 9.56 -9.95
CA HIS A 30 6.16 8.24 -9.87
C HIS A 30 5.14 7.18 -9.50
N ASN A 31 4.91 6.25 -10.44
CA ASN A 31 4.00 5.13 -10.28
C ASN A 31 4.57 4.13 -9.27
N THR A 32 3.94 3.97 -8.11
CA THR A 32 4.31 2.94 -7.11
C THR A 32 4.17 1.52 -7.66
N LEU A 33 3.49 1.35 -8.80
CA LEU A 33 3.33 0.08 -9.49
C LEU A 33 4.40 -0.20 -10.55
N HIS A 34 5.44 0.65 -10.70
CA HIS A 34 6.45 0.47 -11.75
C HIS A 34 7.12 -0.92 -11.71
N GLN A 35 7.28 -1.49 -10.52
CA GLN A 35 7.84 -2.84 -10.33
C GLN A 35 6.93 -3.97 -10.85
N PHE A 36 5.64 -3.67 -11.04
CA PHE A 36 4.62 -4.62 -11.51
C PHE A 36 4.18 -4.33 -12.95
N GLU A 37 4.90 -3.49 -13.70
CA GLU A 37 4.55 -3.13 -15.10
C GLU A 37 4.56 -4.34 -16.06
N HIS A 38 5.23 -5.42 -15.67
CA HIS A 38 5.23 -6.69 -16.41
C HIS A 38 3.97 -7.53 -16.19
N MET A 39 3.08 -7.14 -15.27
CA MET A 39 1.83 -7.84 -14.95
C MET A 39 0.61 -7.10 -15.55
N PRO A 40 -0.50 -7.80 -15.83
CA PRO A 40 -1.77 -7.15 -16.15
C PRO A 40 -2.20 -6.19 -15.03
N PHE A 41 -2.79 -5.04 -15.36
CA PHE A 41 -3.07 -3.95 -14.41
C PHE A 41 -3.81 -4.42 -13.14
N HIS A 42 -4.90 -5.17 -13.27
CA HIS A 42 -5.67 -5.64 -12.11
C HIS A 42 -4.89 -6.64 -11.24
N GLU A 43 -4.02 -7.44 -11.84
CA GLU A 43 -3.12 -8.33 -11.08
C GLU A 43 -2.04 -7.52 -10.36
N ALA A 44 -1.44 -6.55 -11.05
CA ALA A 44 -0.42 -5.65 -10.52
C ALA A 44 -0.91 -4.86 -9.30
N VAL A 45 -2.08 -4.21 -9.38
CA VAL A 45 -2.62 -3.41 -8.28
C VAL A 45 -3.00 -4.27 -7.08
N VAL A 46 -3.58 -5.46 -7.29
CA VAL A 46 -3.93 -6.37 -6.19
C VAL A 46 -2.68 -6.95 -5.55
N HIS A 47 -1.66 -7.28 -6.34
CA HIS A 47 -0.37 -7.71 -5.83
C HIS A 47 0.29 -6.62 -4.98
N ALA A 48 0.37 -5.39 -5.52
CA ALA A 48 0.92 -4.24 -4.82
C ALA A 48 0.14 -3.90 -3.54
N ALA A 49 -1.19 -3.95 -3.58
CA ALA A 49 -2.05 -3.74 -2.42
C ALA A 49 -1.77 -4.74 -1.29
N ARG A 50 -1.65 -6.04 -1.63
CA ARG A 50 -1.30 -7.08 -0.65
C ARG A 50 0.12 -6.92 -0.11
N LEU A 51 1.05 -6.47 -0.94
CA LEU A 51 2.44 -6.27 -0.55
C LEU A 51 2.63 -5.06 0.37
N TYR A 52 1.98 -3.95 0.03
CA TYR A 52 2.13 -2.66 0.71
C TYR A 52 1.03 -2.35 1.72
N ASN A 53 0.10 -3.29 1.94
CA ASN A 53 -1.08 -3.10 2.78
C ASN A 53 -1.84 -1.81 2.42
N ALA A 54 -2.08 -1.63 1.12
CA ALA A 54 -2.72 -0.46 0.54
C ALA A 54 -4.05 -0.84 -0.13
N GLU A 55 -4.90 0.17 -0.37
CA GLU A 55 -6.17 -0.03 -1.06
C GLU A 55 -5.99 0.12 -2.59
N PRO A 56 -6.25 -0.93 -3.39
CA PRO A 56 -6.03 -0.90 -4.84
C PRO A 56 -7.14 -0.16 -5.60
N TYR A 57 -8.31 -0.01 -4.99
CA TYR A 57 -9.50 0.59 -5.59
C TYR A 57 -10.29 1.35 -4.52
N MET A 58 -11.33 2.08 -4.95
CA MET A 58 -12.31 2.66 -4.02
C MET A 58 -12.99 1.56 -3.17
N PRO A 59 -13.40 1.86 -1.94
CA PRO A 59 -14.13 0.90 -1.12
C PRO A 59 -15.46 0.48 -1.78
N GLU A 60 -15.95 -0.73 -1.50
CA GLU A 60 -17.15 -1.27 -2.16
C GLU A 60 -18.39 -0.39 -1.95
N ASN A 61 -18.50 0.28 -0.79
CA ASN A 61 -19.61 1.21 -0.52
C ASN A 61 -19.65 2.38 -1.51
N ALA A 62 -18.50 2.91 -1.94
CA ALA A 62 -18.45 3.98 -2.94
C ALA A 62 -18.99 3.51 -4.30
N PHE A 63 -18.70 2.27 -4.70
CA PHE A 63 -19.26 1.69 -5.90
C PHE A 63 -20.76 1.38 -5.77
N ARG A 64 -21.21 0.91 -4.61
CA ARG A 64 -22.64 0.71 -4.32
C ARG A 64 -23.40 2.04 -4.35
N ASP A 65 -22.80 3.13 -3.89
CA ASP A 65 -23.40 4.45 -3.98
C ASP A 65 -23.44 4.96 -5.42
N ALA A 66 -22.38 4.74 -6.20
CA ALA A 66 -22.37 5.00 -7.64
C ALA A 66 -23.45 4.18 -8.38
N TRP A 67 -23.68 2.93 -7.98
CA TRP A 67 -24.79 2.11 -8.47
C TRP A 67 -26.16 2.71 -8.13
N LYS A 68 -26.39 3.10 -6.86
CA LYS A 68 -27.67 3.68 -6.42
C LYS A 68 -28.04 4.97 -7.18
N VAL A 69 -27.05 5.79 -7.53
CA VAL A 69 -27.27 7.05 -8.29
C VAL A 69 -27.26 6.84 -9.81
N GLY A 70 -27.17 5.60 -10.30
CA GLY A 70 -27.18 5.28 -11.72
C GLY A 70 -25.89 5.62 -12.48
N ARG A 71 -24.78 5.86 -11.76
CA ARG A 71 -23.45 6.02 -12.35
C ARG A 71 -22.86 4.70 -12.84
N ILE A 72 -23.27 3.59 -12.22
CA ILE A 72 -23.06 2.22 -12.69
C ILE A 72 -24.43 1.61 -12.95
N LEU A 73 -24.63 0.95 -14.09
CA LEU A 73 -25.90 0.31 -14.42
C LEU A 73 -25.83 -1.21 -14.25
N GLU A 74 -27.00 -1.83 -14.15
CA GLU A 74 -27.11 -3.30 -14.07
C GLU A 74 -26.49 -4.01 -15.27
N ALA A 75 -26.71 -3.47 -16.47
CA ALA A 75 -26.10 -3.99 -17.69
C ALA A 75 -24.56 -3.90 -17.68
N ASP A 76 -23.97 -2.94 -16.95
CA ASP A 76 -22.52 -2.83 -16.85
C ASP A 76 -21.94 -3.94 -15.96
N VAL A 77 -22.55 -4.17 -14.80
CA VAL A 77 -22.15 -5.26 -13.88
C VAL A 77 -22.37 -6.63 -14.52
N ASP A 78 -23.52 -6.86 -15.15
CA ASP A 78 -23.81 -8.14 -15.81
C ASP A 78 -22.84 -8.43 -16.95
N HIS A 79 -22.44 -7.41 -17.72
CA HIS A 79 -21.43 -7.55 -18.77
C HIS A 79 -20.07 -7.94 -18.21
N VAL A 80 -19.60 -7.24 -17.17
CA VAL A 80 -18.31 -7.51 -16.54
C VAL A 80 -18.29 -8.91 -15.93
N LEU A 81 -19.34 -9.29 -15.19
CA LEU A 81 -19.44 -10.63 -14.61
C LEU A 81 -19.50 -11.73 -15.68
N ALA A 82 -20.17 -11.48 -16.80
CA ALA A 82 -20.23 -12.44 -17.90
C ALA A 82 -18.87 -12.67 -18.58
N GLY A 83 -18.01 -11.64 -18.62
CA GLY A 83 -16.66 -11.74 -19.18
C GLY A 83 -15.63 -12.31 -18.19
N ALA A 84 -15.76 -12.01 -16.91
CA ALA A 84 -14.76 -12.35 -15.90
C ALA A 84 -14.99 -13.71 -15.20
N LEU A 85 -16.24 -14.17 -15.09
CA LEU A 85 -16.57 -15.38 -14.33
C LEU A 85 -17.02 -16.53 -15.26
N PRO A 86 -16.64 -17.79 -14.95
CA PRO A 86 -17.16 -18.95 -15.67
C PRO A 86 -18.68 -19.08 -15.52
N ASP A 87 -19.31 -19.72 -16.50
CA ASP A 87 -20.73 -20.07 -16.44
C ASP A 87 -20.90 -21.41 -15.69
N GLU A 88 -20.81 -21.35 -14.36
CA GLU A 88 -20.92 -22.50 -13.48
C GLU A 88 -21.99 -22.31 -12.40
N LYS A 89 -22.50 -23.44 -11.88
CA LYS A 89 -23.44 -23.47 -10.76
C LYS A 89 -22.71 -23.85 -9.49
N VAL A 90 -22.99 -23.11 -8.42
CA VAL A 90 -22.50 -23.40 -7.07
C VAL A 90 -23.54 -24.24 -6.35
N ASP A 91 -23.14 -25.40 -5.85
CA ASP A 91 -23.94 -26.28 -5.00
C ASP A 91 -23.63 -26.00 -3.51
N LEU A 92 -24.58 -25.37 -2.82
CA LEU A 92 -24.52 -25.10 -1.38
C LEU A 92 -25.46 -26.05 -0.60
N GLY A 93 -25.75 -27.23 -1.14
CA GLY A 93 -26.70 -28.18 -0.58
C GLY A 93 -28.09 -27.97 -1.16
N ALA A 94 -29.07 -27.58 -0.34
CA ALA A 94 -30.43 -27.34 -0.83
C ALA A 94 -30.59 -26.02 -1.60
N VAL A 95 -29.53 -25.21 -1.71
CA VAL A 95 -29.46 -24.04 -2.59
C VAL A 95 -28.44 -24.33 -3.71
N ALA A 96 -28.88 -24.19 -4.95
CA ALA A 96 -27.99 -24.14 -6.11
C ALA A 96 -28.27 -22.89 -6.94
N LEU A 97 -27.22 -22.15 -7.29
CA LEU A 97 -27.33 -20.88 -8.02
C LEU A 97 -26.12 -20.66 -8.95
N PRO A 98 -26.29 -19.90 -10.05
CA PRO A 98 -25.16 -19.52 -10.89
C PRO A 98 -24.13 -18.73 -10.08
N LEU A 99 -22.83 -18.99 -10.30
CA LEU A 99 -21.75 -18.29 -9.62
C LEU A 99 -21.86 -16.76 -9.80
N ARG A 100 -22.20 -16.33 -11.02
CA ARG A 100 -22.38 -14.91 -11.36
C ARG A 100 -23.47 -14.24 -10.52
N GLU A 101 -24.56 -14.95 -10.24
CA GLU A 101 -25.66 -14.45 -9.42
C GLU A 101 -25.22 -14.31 -7.95
N LEU A 102 -24.45 -15.28 -7.45
CA LEU A 102 -23.88 -15.25 -6.10
C LEU A 102 -22.87 -14.10 -5.92
N VAL A 103 -21.92 -13.95 -6.85
CA VAL A 103 -20.91 -12.88 -6.78
C VAL A 103 -21.56 -11.50 -6.97
N LYS A 104 -22.56 -11.35 -7.85
CA LYS A 104 -23.36 -10.12 -7.98
C LYS A 104 -24.04 -9.77 -6.66
N ALA A 105 -24.66 -10.74 -5.98
CA ALA A 105 -25.27 -10.52 -4.67
C ALA A 105 -24.25 -10.06 -3.63
N TRP A 106 -23.03 -10.61 -3.65
CA TRP A 106 -21.96 -10.18 -2.75
C TRP A 106 -21.48 -8.77 -3.04
N MET A 107 -21.25 -8.43 -4.30
CA MET A 107 -20.88 -7.08 -4.72
C MET A 107 -21.89 -6.03 -4.23
N LEU A 108 -23.19 -6.37 -4.25
CA LEU A 108 -24.26 -5.46 -3.88
C LEU A 108 -24.51 -5.37 -2.37
N GLY A 109 -24.37 -6.46 -1.62
CA GLY A 109 -24.86 -6.53 -0.24
C GLY A 109 -23.99 -7.26 0.78
N LEU A 110 -22.79 -7.76 0.42
CA LEU A 110 -21.90 -8.38 1.40
C LEU A 110 -21.19 -7.29 2.22
N ALA A 111 -21.28 -7.33 3.54
CA ALA A 111 -20.53 -6.41 4.39
C ALA A 111 -19.06 -6.86 4.46
N ASP A 112 -18.13 -5.94 4.18
CA ASP A 112 -16.73 -6.08 4.59
C ASP A 112 -16.63 -5.46 5.99
N GLU A 113 -16.75 -6.29 7.01
CA GLU A 113 -16.41 -5.93 8.40
C GLU A 113 -15.07 -6.60 8.72
N ASP A 114 -14.12 -5.82 9.20
CA ASP A 114 -12.77 -6.29 9.55
C ASP A 114 -12.47 -6.15 11.05
N ASP A 115 -13.37 -5.51 11.82
CA ASP A 115 -13.22 -5.28 13.26
C ASP A 115 -14.14 -6.19 14.09
N ASP A 116 -13.53 -7.15 14.79
CA ASP A 116 -14.23 -8.10 15.65
C ASP A 116 -14.85 -7.44 16.89
N ASP A 117 -14.25 -6.37 17.43
CA ASP A 117 -14.75 -5.65 18.61
C ASP A 117 -15.99 -4.84 18.23
N ALA A 118 -15.91 -4.11 17.10
CA ALA A 118 -17.04 -3.37 16.56
C ALA A 118 -18.20 -4.29 16.17
N LEU A 119 -17.91 -5.43 15.55
CA LEU A 119 -18.92 -6.44 15.23
C LEU A 119 -19.57 -7.01 16.50
N SER A 120 -18.77 -7.34 17.52
CA SER A 120 -19.28 -7.89 18.77
C SER A 120 -20.25 -6.93 19.45
N TRP A 121 -19.85 -5.66 19.55
CA TRP A 121 -20.72 -4.62 20.06
C TRP A 121 -22.01 -4.48 19.24
N ARG A 122 -21.94 -4.47 17.91
CA ARG A 122 -23.15 -4.38 17.05
C ARG A 122 -24.10 -5.55 17.26
N LEU A 123 -23.59 -6.77 17.34
CA LEU A 123 -24.43 -7.96 17.54
C LEU A 123 -25.08 -8.02 18.92
N GLU A 124 -24.47 -7.40 19.93
CA GLU A 124 -24.96 -7.37 21.31
C GLU A 124 -25.91 -6.19 21.58
N GLU A 125 -25.64 -5.03 20.99
CA GLU A 125 -26.32 -3.76 21.31
C GLU A 125 -27.33 -3.32 20.24
N THR A 126 -27.46 -4.04 19.12
CA THR A 126 -28.39 -3.69 18.04
C THR A 126 -29.28 -4.85 17.62
N ASP A 127 -30.42 -4.51 17.01
CA ASP A 127 -31.39 -5.46 16.46
C ASP A 127 -31.02 -5.90 15.02
N GLU A 128 -29.72 -5.91 14.66
CA GLU A 128 -29.25 -6.17 13.29
C GLU A 128 -29.70 -7.54 12.74
N LEU A 129 -29.85 -8.55 13.60
CA LEU A 129 -30.36 -9.88 13.23
C LEU A 129 -31.90 -9.97 13.23
N ASP A 130 -32.61 -8.96 13.71
CA ASP A 130 -34.07 -9.03 13.88
C ASP A 130 -34.83 -8.64 12.60
N SER A 131 -34.14 -8.06 11.61
CA SER A 131 -34.73 -7.65 10.32
C SER A 131 -33.84 -8.02 9.13
N TYR A 132 -34.48 -8.30 7.99
CA TYR A 132 -33.77 -8.61 6.74
C TYR A 132 -33.21 -7.33 6.09
N PRO A 133 -31.95 -7.34 5.58
CA PRO A 133 -31.43 -6.23 4.80
C PRO A 133 -32.30 -5.89 3.58
N ALA A 134 -32.45 -4.60 3.28
CA ALA A 134 -33.31 -4.12 2.19
C ALA A 134 -32.79 -4.50 0.79
N ASP A 135 -31.49 -4.77 0.68
CA ASP A 135 -30.74 -5.10 -0.53
C ASP A 135 -30.60 -6.61 -0.78
N LEU A 136 -31.35 -7.44 -0.03
CA LEU A 136 -31.39 -8.88 -0.29
C LEU A 136 -31.90 -9.20 -1.70
N PRO A 137 -31.25 -10.13 -2.43
CA PRO A 137 -31.79 -10.65 -3.67
C PRO A 137 -33.20 -11.19 -3.44
N ARG A 138 -34.14 -10.86 -4.34
CA ARG A 138 -35.56 -11.23 -4.21
C ARG A 138 -35.76 -12.73 -3.93
N ARG A 139 -35.03 -13.59 -4.64
CA ARG A 139 -35.04 -15.04 -4.45
C ARG A 139 -34.62 -15.45 -3.04
N ALA A 140 -33.56 -14.83 -2.51
CA ALA A 140 -33.08 -15.08 -1.16
C ALA A 140 -34.12 -14.63 -0.14
N PHE A 141 -34.67 -13.42 -0.30
CA PHE A 141 -35.72 -12.90 0.56
C PHE A 141 -36.96 -13.81 0.61
N GLU A 142 -37.49 -14.22 -0.55
CA GLU A 142 -38.67 -15.09 -0.65
C GLU A 142 -38.45 -16.43 0.06
N ARG A 143 -37.26 -17.05 -0.10
CA ARG A 143 -36.92 -18.30 0.58
C ARG A 143 -36.72 -18.11 2.08
N LEU A 144 -36.02 -17.07 2.52
CA LEU A 144 -35.79 -16.83 3.94
C LEU A 144 -37.10 -16.56 4.69
N VAL A 145 -37.98 -15.74 4.12
CA VAL A 145 -39.30 -15.43 4.70
C VAL A 145 -40.21 -16.66 4.76
N SER A 146 -40.13 -17.58 3.80
CA SER A 146 -40.94 -18.81 3.82
C SER A 146 -40.61 -19.75 4.99
N HIS A 147 -39.47 -19.55 5.65
CA HIS A 147 -39.02 -20.37 6.79
C HIS A 147 -39.30 -19.73 8.15
N GLY A 148 -39.86 -18.52 8.20
CA GLY A 148 -40.34 -17.88 9.43
C GLY A 148 -39.96 -16.40 9.57
N PRO A 149 -40.24 -15.81 10.75
CA PRO A 149 -39.89 -14.43 11.06
C PRO A 149 -38.38 -14.18 10.96
N ALA A 150 -38.00 -12.99 10.47
CA ALA A 150 -36.60 -12.62 10.22
C ALA A 150 -35.67 -12.90 11.41
N ARG A 151 -36.07 -12.46 12.61
CA ARG A 151 -35.37 -12.73 13.87
C ARG A 151 -35.07 -14.22 14.05
N VAL A 152 -36.06 -15.10 13.92
CA VAL A 152 -35.87 -16.54 14.16
C VAL A 152 -34.90 -17.14 13.15
N VAL A 153 -35.10 -16.81 11.86
CA VAL A 153 -34.31 -17.39 10.77
C VAL A 153 -32.86 -16.89 10.81
N GLN A 154 -32.64 -15.59 10.99
CA GLN A 154 -31.30 -15.00 11.00
C GLN A 154 -30.50 -15.40 12.24
N HIS A 155 -31.09 -15.41 13.44
CA HIS A 155 -30.40 -15.88 14.65
C HIS A 155 -30.02 -17.36 14.54
N ALA A 156 -30.92 -18.20 14.01
CA ALA A 156 -30.62 -19.62 13.78
C ALA A 156 -29.51 -19.81 12.74
N LEU A 157 -29.54 -19.04 11.65
CA LEU A 157 -28.51 -19.07 10.62
C LEU A 157 -27.15 -18.63 11.19
N TRP A 158 -27.09 -17.49 11.90
CA TRP A 158 -25.89 -16.98 12.55
C TRP A 158 -25.28 -18.00 13.52
N ALA A 159 -26.08 -18.52 14.46
CA ALA A 159 -25.59 -19.48 15.46
C ALA A 159 -25.06 -20.77 14.81
N THR A 160 -25.70 -21.25 13.75
CA THR A 160 -25.25 -22.46 13.04
C THR A 160 -23.97 -22.20 12.24
N THR A 161 -23.86 -21.04 11.59
CA THR A 161 -22.65 -20.62 10.90
C THR A 161 -21.48 -20.49 11.88
N GLU A 162 -21.68 -19.80 13.00
CA GLU A 162 -20.65 -19.61 14.05
C GLU A 162 -20.19 -20.95 14.61
N ALA A 163 -21.12 -21.84 15.00
CA ALA A 163 -20.77 -23.17 15.51
C ALA A 163 -20.00 -24.01 14.47
N THR A 164 -20.32 -23.88 13.18
CA THR A 164 -19.65 -24.63 12.11
C THR A 164 -18.27 -24.07 11.78
N VAL A 165 -18.12 -22.74 11.75
CA VAL A 165 -16.85 -22.07 11.43
C VAL A 165 -15.86 -22.24 12.59
N VAL A 166 -16.28 -22.07 13.85
CA VAL A 166 -15.40 -22.22 15.03
C VAL A 166 -14.77 -23.61 15.12
N GLN A 167 -15.47 -24.66 14.68
CA GLN A 167 -14.93 -26.03 14.63
C GLN A 167 -13.79 -26.18 13.60
N ARG A 168 -13.69 -25.27 12.62
CA ARG A 168 -12.66 -25.24 11.58
C ARG A 168 -11.53 -24.31 12.00
N THR A 169 -10.80 -24.70 13.05
CA THR A 169 -9.55 -23.99 13.45
C THR A 169 -8.61 -23.86 12.25
N THR A 170 -8.18 -22.64 11.97
CA THR A 170 -7.20 -22.38 10.90
C THR A 170 -5.79 -22.51 11.46
N ARG A 171 -4.86 -22.95 10.60
CA ARG A 171 -3.43 -22.97 10.93
C ARG A 171 -2.75 -21.84 10.16
N ARG A 172 -2.12 -20.92 10.89
CA ARG A 172 -1.33 -19.85 10.27
C ARG A 172 0.12 -20.33 10.10
N GLU A 173 0.55 -20.50 8.86
CA GLU A 173 1.95 -20.78 8.54
C GLU A 173 2.81 -19.53 8.82
N PRO A 174 3.83 -19.61 9.70
CA PRO A 174 4.59 -18.44 10.09
C PRO A 174 5.64 -18.08 9.01
N ARG A 175 5.58 -16.83 8.52
CA ARG A 175 6.54 -16.26 7.57
C ARG A 175 7.53 -15.31 8.24
N HIS A 176 7.13 -14.76 9.38
CA HIS A 176 7.92 -13.83 10.19
C HIS A 176 7.79 -14.17 11.68
N VAL A 177 8.75 -13.74 12.52
CA VAL A 177 8.73 -14.05 13.96
C VAL A 177 7.46 -13.56 14.67
N ARG A 178 6.87 -12.46 14.18
CA ARG A 178 5.58 -11.94 14.65
C ARG A 178 4.40 -12.90 14.43
N ASP A 179 4.50 -13.79 13.46
CA ASP A 179 3.44 -14.77 13.14
C ASP A 179 3.42 -15.95 14.13
N LEU A 180 4.40 -16.00 15.05
CA LEU A 180 4.43 -16.95 16.16
C LEU A 180 3.58 -16.48 17.36
N LEU A 181 3.11 -15.24 17.33
CA LEU A 181 2.42 -14.56 18.42
C LEU A 181 0.91 -14.63 18.26
N ASP A 182 0.16 -14.74 19.36
CA ASP A 182 -1.29 -14.51 19.33
C ASP A 182 -1.63 -13.05 18.99
N GLU A 183 -2.92 -12.72 18.82
CA GLU A 183 -3.33 -11.40 18.35
C GLU A 183 -2.97 -10.25 19.31
N GLY A 184 -3.10 -10.46 20.63
CA GLY A 184 -2.73 -9.46 21.62
C GLY A 184 -1.22 -9.26 21.69
N GLN A 185 -0.48 -10.37 21.66
CA GLN A 185 0.98 -10.38 21.61
C GLN A 185 1.52 -9.74 20.32
N PHE A 186 0.87 -9.98 19.17
CA PHE A 186 1.24 -9.41 17.88
C PHE A 186 1.13 -7.88 17.88
N ARG A 187 0.02 -7.33 18.41
CA ARG A 187 -0.18 -5.89 18.51
C ARG A 187 0.93 -5.24 19.35
N GLN A 188 1.17 -5.82 20.54
CA GLN A 188 2.20 -5.36 21.45
C GLN A 188 3.61 -5.45 20.83
N PHE A 189 3.93 -6.55 20.16
CA PHE A 189 5.21 -6.73 19.46
C PHE A 189 5.44 -5.64 18.41
N THR A 190 4.43 -5.37 17.58
CA THR A 190 4.52 -4.42 16.47
C THR A 190 4.74 -3.01 16.99
N GLU A 191 3.95 -2.56 17.97
CA GLU A 191 4.08 -1.24 18.59
C GLU A 191 5.48 -1.02 19.19
N ASP A 192 6.00 -2.02 19.90
CA ASP A 192 7.32 -1.94 20.54
C ASP A 192 8.47 -1.90 19.52
N VAL A 193 8.48 -2.84 18.57
CA VAL A 193 9.56 -2.96 17.58
C VAL A 193 9.55 -1.76 16.63
N ASP A 194 8.38 -1.37 16.13
CA ASP A 194 8.26 -0.24 15.21
C ASP A 194 8.57 1.07 15.92
N GLY A 195 7.99 1.30 17.10
CA GLY A 195 8.26 2.50 17.90
C GLY A 195 9.74 2.67 18.24
N TYR A 196 10.43 1.57 18.55
CA TYR A 196 11.88 1.59 18.79
C TYR A 196 12.66 1.89 17.51
N THR A 197 12.34 1.21 16.40
CA THR A 197 13.03 1.39 15.11
C THR A 197 12.87 2.83 14.60
N ILE A 198 11.65 3.37 14.63
CA ILE A 198 11.33 4.74 14.19
C ILE A 198 12.16 5.76 14.97
N ARG A 199 12.21 5.64 16.30
CA ARG A 199 12.95 6.58 17.16
C ARG A 199 14.42 6.67 16.76
N TRP A 200 15.06 5.53 16.52
CA TRP A 200 16.48 5.48 16.21
C TRP A 200 16.81 5.84 14.77
N CYS A 201 15.95 5.46 13.81
CA CYS A 201 16.10 5.94 12.44
C CYS A 201 15.94 7.46 12.36
N ALA A 202 15.00 8.04 13.10
CA ALA A 202 14.83 9.49 13.18
C ALA A 202 16.06 10.19 13.79
N ALA A 203 16.62 9.66 14.89
CA ALA A 203 17.83 10.21 15.49
C ALA A 203 19.06 10.09 14.56
N TYR A 204 19.19 8.97 13.85
CA TYR A 204 20.29 8.72 12.93
C TYR A 204 20.19 9.57 11.65
N LEU A 205 19.01 9.72 11.08
CA LEU A 205 18.82 10.50 9.86
C LEU A 205 18.60 12.01 10.12
N ASP A 206 18.60 12.43 11.40
CA ASP A 206 18.48 13.85 11.75
C ASP A 206 19.61 14.69 11.13
N GLY A 207 19.21 15.69 10.35
CA GLY A 207 20.09 16.67 9.70
C GLY A 207 20.48 17.85 10.60
N GLY A 208 20.35 17.71 11.92
CA GLY A 208 20.67 18.76 12.90
C GLY A 208 19.47 19.55 13.40
N GLN A 209 18.25 19.00 13.34
CA GLN A 209 17.08 19.59 13.99
C GLN A 209 17.04 19.27 15.48
N GLY A 210 17.57 18.11 15.88
CA GLY A 210 17.67 17.71 17.27
C GLY A 210 18.71 18.51 18.03
N TYR A 211 18.36 18.96 19.25
CA TYR A 211 19.33 19.60 20.14
C TYR A 211 20.46 18.64 20.56
N TRP A 212 20.16 17.34 20.69
CA TRP A 212 21.12 16.30 21.08
C TRP A 212 21.37 15.37 19.88
N PRO A 213 22.53 15.47 19.23
CA PRO A 213 22.84 14.61 18.09
C PRO A 213 23.15 13.18 18.55
N MET A 214 22.83 12.20 17.69
CA MET A 214 23.32 10.83 17.86
C MET A 214 24.84 10.79 17.65
N GLY A 215 25.56 10.07 18.52
CA GLY A 215 27.01 9.84 18.39
C GLY A 215 27.35 8.82 17.30
N ASP A 216 28.62 8.79 16.88
CA ASP A 216 29.21 7.79 15.97
C ASP A 216 28.51 7.64 14.61
N LYS A 217 27.77 8.67 14.16
CA LYS A 217 26.99 8.62 12.92
C LYS A 217 27.85 8.36 11.68
N ASP A 218 29.09 8.82 11.72
CA ASP A 218 30.13 8.67 10.68
C ASP A 218 30.57 7.21 10.48
N GLN A 219 30.30 6.32 11.45
CA GLN A 219 30.64 4.89 11.38
C GLN A 219 29.52 4.02 10.77
N GLY A 220 28.41 4.63 10.35
CA GLY A 220 27.23 3.90 9.84
C GLY A 220 26.20 3.58 10.93
N PHE A 221 24.97 3.27 10.52
CA PHE A 221 23.84 3.10 11.44
C PHE A 221 24.00 1.90 12.34
N TYR A 222 24.50 0.78 11.81
CA TYR A 222 24.67 -0.45 12.57
C TYR A 222 25.67 -0.24 13.72
N HIS A 223 26.83 0.35 13.43
CA HIS A 223 27.84 0.63 14.45
C HIS A 223 27.30 1.61 15.51
N ALA A 224 26.73 2.74 15.09
CA ALA A 224 26.19 3.75 16.01
C ALA A 224 25.12 3.17 16.95
N MET A 225 24.24 2.30 16.43
CA MET A 225 23.22 1.61 17.21
C MET A 225 23.80 0.59 18.18
N LEU A 226 24.78 -0.21 17.76
CA LEU A 226 25.45 -1.14 18.66
C LEU A 226 26.16 -0.42 19.81
N THR A 227 26.85 0.68 19.52
CA THR A 227 27.52 1.50 20.56
C THR A 227 26.51 2.04 21.56
N HIS A 228 25.33 2.46 21.11
CA HIS A 228 24.25 2.86 22.00
C HIS A 228 23.70 1.69 22.84
N LEU A 229 23.40 0.55 22.20
CA LEU A 229 22.88 -0.65 22.86
C LEU A 229 23.87 -1.25 23.87
N ALA A 230 25.18 -1.10 23.64
CA ALA A 230 26.22 -1.65 24.50
C ALA A 230 26.44 -0.86 25.80
N GLN A 231 25.88 0.35 25.92
CA GLN A 231 26.04 1.19 27.11
C GLN A 231 25.37 0.53 28.33
N PRO A 232 26.06 0.46 29.48
CA PRO A 232 25.47 -0.05 30.71
C PRO A 232 24.45 0.96 31.28
N GLY A 233 23.23 0.52 31.58
CA GLY A 233 22.23 1.38 32.23
C GLY A 233 20.78 0.95 32.00
N LEU A 234 19.85 1.75 32.51
CA LEU A 234 18.43 1.61 32.22
C LEU A 234 18.15 2.18 30.82
N HIS A 235 17.94 1.30 29.84
CA HIS A 235 17.32 1.70 28.59
C HIS A 235 15.86 2.05 28.82
N ALA A 236 15.36 3.06 28.11
CA ALA A 236 13.96 3.48 28.21
C ALA A 236 12.97 2.33 27.93
N ALA A 237 13.36 1.37 27.08
CA ALA A 237 12.64 0.12 26.86
C ALA A 237 13.33 -1.01 27.64
N THR A 238 12.72 -1.49 28.72
CA THR A 238 13.30 -2.54 29.58
C THR A 238 13.52 -3.86 28.83
N TRP A 239 12.76 -4.10 27.76
CA TRP A 239 12.85 -5.29 26.93
C TRP A 239 14.07 -5.35 26.01
N VAL A 240 14.81 -4.26 25.83
CA VAL A 240 16.09 -4.30 25.09
C VAL A 240 17.27 -4.74 25.94
N GLY A 241 17.09 -4.93 27.25
CA GLY A 241 18.18 -5.36 28.16
C GLY A 241 18.98 -6.58 27.68
N PRO A 242 18.35 -7.64 27.14
CA PRO A 242 19.07 -8.78 26.56
C PRO A 242 20.00 -8.43 25.38
N LEU A 243 19.78 -7.30 24.71
CA LEU A 243 20.62 -6.85 23.59
C LEU A 243 21.95 -6.25 24.04
N VAL A 244 22.10 -5.82 25.29
CA VAL A 244 23.34 -5.18 25.78
C VAL A 244 24.55 -6.09 25.58
N GLY A 245 24.46 -7.33 26.10
CA GLY A 245 25.55 -8.30 25.96
C GLY A 245 25.78 -8.72 24.50
N ARG A 246 24.71 -8.74 23.68
CA ARG A 246 24.83 -9.06 22.26
C ARG A 246 25.53 -7.94 21.48
N ALA A 247 25.20 -6.68 21.76
CA ALA A 247 25.84 -5.53 21.14
C ALA A 247 27.32 -5.43 21.51
N GLN A 248 27.67 -5.65 22.79
CA GLN A 248 29.06 -5.72 23.25
C GLN A 248 29.84 -6.84 22.55
N LEU A 249 29.22 -8.00 22.35
CA LEU A 249 29.85 -9.09 21.62
C LEU A 249 30.10 -8.70 20.16
N LEU A 250 29.07 -8.21 19.45
CA LEU A 250 29.17 -7.82 18.04
C LEU A 250 30.20 -6.71 17.79
N LEU A 251 30.31 -5.75 18.72
CA LEU A 251 31.34 -4.71 18.66
C LEU A 251 32.74 -5.27 18.89
N SER A 252 32.93 -6.13 19.90
CA SER A 252 34.25 -6.66 20.23
C SER A 252 34.79 -7.67 19.21
N SER A 253 33.91 -8.35 18.47
CA SER A 253 34.27 -9.22 17.36
C SER A 253 34.26 -8.53 15.99
N GLU A 254 33.98 -7.22 15.92
CA GLU A 254 33.87 -6.45 14.68
C GLU A 254 32.96 -7.12 13.64
N THR A 255 31.86 -7.73 14.09
CA THR A 255 31.00 -8.55 13.24
C THR A 255 30.24 -7.68 12.22
N PRO A 256 30.41 -7.91 10.89
CA PRO A 256 29.69 -7.14 9.87
C PRO A 256 28.17 -7.29 9.95
N ALA A 257 27.43 -6.27 9.49
CA ALA A 257 25.96 -6.27 9.50
C ALA A 257 25.35 -7.50 8.82
N LEU A 258 25.83 -7.87 7.62
CA LEU A 258 25.37 -9.06 6.88
C LEU A 258 25.59 -10.37 7.67
N THR A 259 26.69 -10.47 8.41
CA THR A 259 26.96 -11.62 9.29
C THR A 259 26.00 -11.64 10.47
N SER A 260 25.75 -10.49 11.09
CA SER A 260 24.78 -10.36 12.19
C SER A 260 23.35 -10.74 11.75
N ILE A 261 22.92 -10.34 10.56
CA ILE A 261 21.61 -10.73 9.99
C ILE A 261 21.46 -12.24 9.95
N ARG A 262 22.41 -12.93 9.30
CA ARG A 262 22.44 -14.40 9.18
C ARG A 262 22.41 -15.07 10.55
N GLU A 263 23.32 -14.69 11.45
CA GLU A 263 23.41 -15.27 12.79
C GLU A 263 22.10 -15.06 13.59
N THR A 264 21.41 -13.94 13.36
CA THR A 264 20.15 -13.64 14.04
C THR A 264 19.00 -14.51 13.51
N LEU A 265 18.91 -14.71 12.19
CA LEU A 265 17.96 -15.65 11.57
C LEU A 265 18.20 -17.09 12.06
N GLU A 266 19.47 -17.52 12.11
CA GLU A 266 19.86 -18.84 12.63
C GLU A 266 19.51 -19.00 14.12
N ARG A 267 19.80 -17.99 14.94
CA ARG A 267 19.47 -18.01 16.38
C ARG A 267 17.98 -18.07 16.65
N MET A 268 17.16 -17.38 15.84
CA MET A 268 15.70 -17.50 15.89
C MET A 268 15.19 -18.84 15.37
N GLY A 269 16.04 -19.62 14.67
CA GLY A 269 15.66 -20.88 14.06
C GLY A 269 14.79 -20.72 12.82
N VAL A 270 14.86 -19.57 12.12
CA VAL A 270 14.08 -19.33 10.90
C VAL A 270 14.47 -20.39 9.86
N PRO A 271 13.52 -21.18 9.33
CA PRO A 271 13.83 -22.13 8.27
C PRO A 271 14.50 -21.42 7.08
N ARG A 272 15.60 -21.96 6.56
CA ARG A 272 16.41 -21.31 5.52
C ARG A 272 15.60 -20.90 4.27
N ALA A 273 14.64 -21.73 3.87
CA ALA A 273 13.73 -21.44 2.76
C ALA A 273 12.79 -20.24 2.99
N ARG A 274 12.68 -19.74 4.23
CA ARG A 274 11.82 -18.62 4.63
C ARG A 274 12.61 -17.34 4.96
N TRP A 275 13.94 -17.34 4.79
CA TRP A 275 14.77 -16.17 5.13
C TRP A 275 14.38 -14.93 4.34
N GLU A 276 14.22 -15.05 3.01
CA GLU A 276 13.83 -13.92 2.17
C GLU A 276 12.43 -13.40 2.52
N ASP A 277 11.46 -14.29 2.78
CA ASP A 277 10.12 -13.92 3.24
C ASP A 277 10.15 -13.16 4.57
N HIS A 278 10.98 -13.61 5.52
CA HIS A 278 11.16 -12.95 6.80
C HIS A 278 11.74 -11.54 6.62
N LEU A 279 12.82 -11.42 5.85
CA LEU A 279 13.47 -10.14 5.57
C LEU A 279 12.52 -9.17 4.86
N ARG A 280 11.74 -9.67 3.90
CA ARG A 280 10.72 -8.89 3.19
C ARG A 280 9.69 -8.33 4.16
N VAL A 281 9.19 -9.13 5.10
CA VAL A 281 8.22 -8.68 6.11
C VAL A 281 8.84 -7.64 7.04
N SER A 282 10.08 -7.82 7.50
CA SER A 282 10.77 -6.84 8.35
C SER A 282 10.97 -5.49 7.63
N LEU A 283 11.35 -5.52 6.35
CA LEU A 283 11.56 -4.32 5.52
C LEU A 283 10.24 -3.58 5.23
N LEU A 284 9.20 -4.31 4.85
CA LEU A 284 7.91 -3.72 4.47
C LEU A 284 7.01 -3.39 5.66
N SER A 285 7.43 -3.67 6.90
CA SER A 285 6.72 -3.20 8.09
C SER A 285 6.85 -1.69 8.28
N LEU A 286 7.96 -1.10 7.85
CA LEU A 286 8.20 0.35 7.91
C LEU A 286 8.86 0.86 6.62
N PRO A 287 8.25 0.67 5.44
CA PRO A 287 8.95 0.74 4.15
C PRO A 287 9.62 2.08 3.85
N GLY A 288 9.12 3.18 4.45
CA GLY A 288 9.72 4.51 4.31
C GLY A 288 11.14 4.61 4.87
N TRP A 289 11.44 4.00 6.02
CA TRP A 289 12.78 4.08 6.62
C TRP A 289 13.86 3.35 5.83
N PRO A 290 13.75 2.04 5.51
CA PRO A 290 14.75 1.38 4.68
C PRO A 290 14.82 1.97 3.27
N GLY A 291 13.69 2.46 2.71
CA GLY A 291 13.69 3.22 1.46
C GLY A 291 14.54 4.50 1.53
N MET A 292 14.47 5.25 2.63
CA MET A 292 15.34 6.41 2.86
C MET A 292 16.83 6.02 2.94
N PHE A 293 17.16 4.89 3.57
CA PHE A 293 18.55 4.41 3.63
C PHE A 293 19.12 4.13 2.23
N VAL A 294 18.34 3.44 1.40
CA VAL A 294 18.68 3.13 0.00
C VAL A 294 18.81 4.42 -0.81
N GLN A 295 17.84 5.32 -0.71
CA GLN A 295 17.83 6.55 -1.50
C GLN A 295 18.97 7.49 -1.13
N LEU A 296 19.28 7.66 0.15
CA LEU A 296 20.37 8.52 0.61
C LEU A 296 21.75 7.93 0.27
N ALA A 297 21.87 6.60 0.18
CA ALA A 297 23.09 5.95 -0.28
C ALA A 297 23.33 6.20 -1.77
N ALA A 298 22.28 6.08 -2.59
CA ALA A 298 22.36 6.25 -4.04
C ALA A 298 22.44 7.73 -4.47
N ARG A 299 21.74 8.62 -3.76
CA ARG A 299 21.56 10.04 -4.12
C ARG A 299 21.73 10.97 -2.91
N PRO A 300 22.94 11.01 -2.31
CA PRO A 300 23.22 11.90 -1.18
C PRO A 300 23.09 13.39 -1.54
N ASP A 301 23.27 13.74 -2.83
CA ASP A 301 23.12 15.09 -3.38
C ASP A 301 21.72 15.66 -3.20
N LEU A 302 20.73 14.79 -3.06
CA LEU A 302 19.38 15.24 -2.91
C LEU A 302 19.11 15.72 -1.47
N ALA A 303 19.83 15.26 -0.44
CA ALA A 303 19.53 15.60 0.95
C ALA A 303 19.77 17.10 1.26
N PRO A 304 18.94 17.75 2.11
CA PRO A 304 19.14 19.17 2.47
C PRO A 304 20.52 19.43 3.10
N THR A 305 21.03 18.46 3.85
CA THR A 305 22.36 18.41 4.43
C THR A 305 23.01 17.08 4.07
N PRO A 306 24.35 16.99 3.94
CA PRO A 306 25.02 15.72 3.69
C PRO A 306 24.56 14.65 4.69
N PRO A 307 23.96 13.54 4.23
CA PRO A 307 23.48 12.50 5.13
C PRO A 307 24.67 11.70 5.70
N PRO A 308 24.53 11.07 6.88
CA PRO A 308 25.52 10.11 7.35
C PRO A 308 25.54 8.86 6.45
N PRO A 309 26.57 7.98 6.53
CA PRO A 309 26.65 6.79 5.69
C PRO A 309 25.45 5.84 5.89
N THR A 310 24.61 5.69 4.88
CA THR A 310 23.44 4.79 4.94
C THR A 310 23.69 3.51 4.14
N ARG A 311 23.31 2.37 4.71
CA ARG A 311 23.38 1.04 4.09
C ARG A 311 22.14 0.23 4.48
N LEU A 312 21.54 -0.50 3.55
CA LEU A 312 20.30 -1.26 3.81
C LEU A 312 20.53 -2.37 4.85
N GLU A 313 21.67 -3.05 4.75
CA GLU A 313 22.07 -4.10 5.69
C GLU A 313 22.21 -3.59 7.12
N ASP A 314 22.61 -2.32 7.32
CA ASP A 314 22.72 -1.75 8.66
C ASP A 314 21.35 -1.64 9.33
N TYR A 315 20.35 -1.17 8.58
CA TYR A 315 18.96 -1.07 9.04
C TYR A 315 18.41 -2.46 9.40
N VAL A 316 18.56 -3.42 8.50
CA VAL A 316 18.01 -4.78 8.67
C VAL A 316 18.67 -5.49 9.85
N ALA A 317 19.99 -5.36 10.02
CA ALA A 317 20.70 -5.98 11.12
C ALA A 317 20.18 -5.51 12.48
N ILE A 318 19.96 -4.19 12.66
CA ILE A 318 19.40 -3.65 13.90
C ILE A 318 17.94 -4.07 14.06
N ARG A 319 17.13 -3.98 13.00
CA ARG A 319 15.72 -4.37 13.02
C ARG A 319 15.55 -5.82 13.50
N LEU A 320 16.30 -6.76 12.95
CA LEU A 320 16.24 -8.17 13.34
C LEU A 320 16.67 -8.43 14.80
N LEU A 321 17.70 -7.72 15.29
CA LEU A 321 18.11 -7.83 16.69
C LEU A 321 16.97 -7.40 17.63
N VAL A 322 16.31 -6.30 17.31
CA VAL A 322 15.17 -5.77 18.07
C VAL A 322 13.98 -6.73 18.02
N GLU A 323 13.63 -7.24 16.83
CA GLU A 323 12.58 -8.24 16.62
C GLU A 323 12.84 -9.52 17.43
N GLU A 324 14.05 -10.06 17.37
CA GLU A 324 14.43 -11.25 18.13
C GLU A 324 14.28 -11.01 19.64
N ALA A 325 14.84 -9.91 20.16
CA ALA A 325 14.78 -9.61 21.59
C ALA A 325 13.34 -9.51 22.09
N ARG A 326 12.47 -8.82 21.32
CA ARG A 326 11.09 -8.66 21.71
C ARG A 326 10.30 -9.96 21.61
N ALA A 327 10.47 -10.73 20.53
CA ALA A 327 9.81 -12.02 20.36
C ALA A 327 10.18 -13.00 21.48
N ARG A 328 11.46 -13.11 21.82
CA ARG A 328 11.95 -13.97 22.91
C ARG A 328 11.33 -13.61 24.25
N GLN A 329 11.19 -12.32 24.53
CA GLN A 329 10.59 -11.87 25.78
C GLN A 329 9.10 -12.20 25.85
N ILE A 330 8.34 -11.94 24.78
CA ILE A 330 6.90 -12.23 24.73
C ILE A 330 6.65 -13.74 24.83
N LEU A 331 7.42 -14.55 24.09
CA LEU A 331 7.30 -16.01 24.08
C LEU A 331 7.89 -16.68 25.34
N GLY A 332 8.64 -15.95 26.16
CA GLY A 332 9.34 -16.51 27.33
C GLY A 332 10.48 -17.48 26.98
N VAL A 333 11.11 -17.32 25.80
CA VAL A 333 12.18 -18.21 25.29
C VAL A 333 13.51 -17.44 25.22
N PRO A 334 14.29 -17.38 26.33
CA PRO A 334 15.47 -16.51 26.41
C PRO A 334 16.66 -16.96 25.54
N LYS A 335 16.75 -18.26 25.19
CA LYS A 335 17.85 -18.85 24.40
C LYS A 335 17.33 -19.99 23.51
N GLY A 336 18.10 -20.34 22.49
CA GLY A 336 17.78 -21.42 21.55
C GLY A 336 16.85 -21.01 20.41
N PRO A 337 16.55 -21.91 19.46
CA PRO A 337 15.64 -21.63 18.35
C PRO A 337 14.20 -21.45 18.85
N LEU A 338 13.43 -20.62 18.16
CA LEU A 338 11.99 -20.49 18.39
C LEU A 338 11.25 -21.63 17.69
N SER A 339 10.04 -21.96 18.15
CA SER A 339 9.18 -22.94 17.48
C SER A 339 8.50 -22.27 16.28
N TRP A 340 8.70 -22.82 15.08
CA TRP A 340 8.06 -22.36 13.83
C TRP A 340 6.87 -23.23 13.41
N GLU A 341 6.28 -23.96 14.37
CA GLU A 341 5.06 -24.72 14.17
C GLU A 341 3.87 -23.78 13.86
N PRO A 342 2.94 -24.16 12.96
CA PRO A 342 1.77 -23.36 12.65
C PRO A 342 0.91 -23.09 13.89
N LEU A 343 0.63 -21.82 14.16
CA LEU A 343 -0.23 -21.43 15.27
C LEU A 343 -1.68 -21.79 14.93
N LYS A 344 -2.37 -22.46 15.86
CA LYS A 344 -3.82 -22.63 15.77
C LYS A 344 -4.48 -21.32 16.19
N VAL A 345 -5.14 -20.68 15.25
CA VAL A 345 -5.84 -19.42 15.50
C VAL A 345 -7.34 -19.67 15.36
N PRO A 346 -8.16 -19.28 16.36
CA PRO A 346 -9.61 -19.33 16.17
C PRO A 346 -9.98 -18.43 14.98
N PRO A 347 -10.97 -18.82 14.15
CA PRO A 347 -11.44 -17.94 13.10
C PRO A 347 -11.96 -16.63 13.70
N ARG A 348 -11.62 -15.52 13.07
CA ARG A 348 -12.11 -14.19 13.48
C ARG A 348 -13.64 -14.14 13.38
N ARG A 349 -14.27 -13.40 14.29
CA ARG A 349 -15.74 -13.22 14.30
C ARG A 349 -16.20 -12.50 13.03
N SER A 350 -15.40 -11.55 12.52
CA SER A 350 -15.55 -10.89 11.22
C SER A 350 -15.54 -11.88 10.04
N HIS A 351 -14.70 -12.92 10.06
CA HIS A 351 -14.72 -13.97 9.04
C HIS A 351 -16.03 -14.76 9.08
N THR A 352 -16.47 -15.17 10.28
CA THR A 352 -17.76 -15.83 10.47
C THR A 352 -18.91 -14.95 9.97
N TRP A 353 -18.86 -13.64 10.22
CA TRP A 353 -19.83 -12.67 9.72
C TRP A 353 -19.88 -12.59 8.20
N ARG A 354 -18.73 -12.60 7.53
CA ARG A 354 -18.67 -12.68 6.06
C ARG A 354 -19.30 -13.96 5.53
N VAL A 355 -19.00 -15.12 6.12
CA VAL A 355 -19.60 -16.40 5.73
C VAL A 355 -21.12 -16.38 5.95
N PHE A 356 -21.58 -15.85 7.09
CA PHE A 356 -23.00 -15.66 7.39
C PHE A 356 -23.68 -14.75 6.36
N GLY A 357 -23.09 -13.60 6.05
CA GLY A 357 -23.59 -12.66 5.06
C GLY A 357 -23.68 -13.30 3.68
N ALA A 358 -22.67 -14.07 3.27
CA ALA A 358 -22.66 -14.80 2.02
C ALA A 358 -23.75 -15.87 1.94
N ALA A 359 -23.93 -16.66 3.02
CA ALA A 359 -25.00 -17.65 3.13
C ALA A 359 -26.40 -16.98 3.07
N ARG A 360 -26.58 -15.86 3.77
CA ARG A 360 -27.80 -15.07 3.77
C ARG A 360 -28.14 -14.54 2.37
N LEU A 361 -27.16 -14.00 1.65
CA LEU A 361 -27.33 -13.51 0.27
C LEU A 361 -27.63 -14.64 -0.73
N ALA A 362 -27.17 -15.86 -0.46
CA ALA A 362 -27.55 -17.05 -1.22
C ALA A 362 -28.97 -17.56 -0.89
N GLY A 363 -29.59 -17.05 0.18
CA GLY A 363 -30.89 -17.52 0.67
C GLY A 363 -30.83 -18.83 1.47
N MET A 364 -29.68 -19.14 2.06
CA MET A 364 -29.52 -20.31 2.92
C MET A 364 -30.21 -20.13 4.26
N VAL A 365 -30.80 -21.20 4.79
CA VAL A 365 -31.31 -21.28 6.17
C VAL A 365 -30.38 -22.13 7.02
N ALA A 366 -30.57 -22.14 8.34
CA ALA A 366 -29.74 -22.91 9.28
C ALA A 366 -29.55 -24.40 8.87
N GLN A 367 -30.58 -25.03 8.32
CA GLN A 367 -30.55 -26.43 7.87
C GLN A 367 -29.63 -26.67 6.66
N ASP A 368 -29.36 -25.62 5.88
CA ASP A 368 -28.48 -25.68 4.72
C ASP A 368 -27.00 -25.60 5.15
N VAL A 369 -26.72 -25.09 6.36
CA VAL A 369 -25.36 -24.86 6.86
C VAL A 369 -24.76 -26.16 7.40
N ASN A 370 -23.71 -26.59 6.73
CA ASN A 370 -22.88 -27.73 7.10
C ASN A 370 -21.42 -27.51 6.65
N ALA A 371 -20.52 -28.40 7.09
CA ALA A 371 -19.09 -28.30 6.77
C ALA A 371 -18.77 -28.19 5.27
N LYS A 372 -19.52 -28.85 4.38
CA LYS A 372 -19.31 -28.77 2.91
C LYS A 372 -19.75 -27.41 2.38
N SER A 373 -20.94 -26.94 2.75
CA SER A 373 -21.47 -25.65 2.30
C SER A 373 -20.60 -24.47 2.78
N VAL A 374 -20.14 -24.51 4.04
CA VAL A 374 -19.24 -23.49 4.60
C VAL A 374 -17.89 -23.52 3.89
N ALA A 375 -17.28 -24.70 3.72
CA ALA A 375 -16.02 -24.81 2.98
C ALA A 375 -16.13 -24.28 1.53
N THR A 376 -17.28 -24.49 0.89
CA THR A 376 -17.56 -23.97 -0.46
C THR A 376 -17.66 -22.44 -0.45
N LEU A 377 -18.39 -21.86 0.51
CA LEU A 377 -18.48 -20.40 0.68
C LEU A 377 -17.11 -19.78 0.99
N GLU A 378 -16.34 -20.38 1.91
CA GLU A 378 -15.00 -19.91 2.26
C GLU A 378 -14.07 -19.90 1.05
N ALA A 379 -14.03 -20.98 0.28
CA ALA A 379 -13.19 -21.07 -0.92
C ALA A 379 -13.60 -20.04 -1.99
N LEU A 380 -14.90 -19.76 -2.13
CA LEU A 380 -15.39 -18.74 -3.05
C LEU A 380 -15.15 -17.32 -2.55
N LEU A 381 -15.26 -17.07 -1.24
CA LEU A 381 -14.92 -15.78 -0.62
C LEU A 381 -13.42 -15.48 -0.69
N GLU A 382 -12.57 -16.50 -0.64
CA GLU A 382 -11.13 -16.37 -0.87
C GLU A 382 -10.83 -16.09 -2.35
N ARG A 383 -11.50 -16.79 -3.26
CA ARG A 383 -11.35 -16.58 -4.72
C ARG A 383 -11.87 -15.23 -5.18
N TYR A 384 -12.98 -14.77 -4.60
CA TYR A 384 -13.64 -13.50 -4.89
C TYR A 384 -13.64 -12.61 -3.65
N ASP A 385 -12.43 -12.36 -3.15
CA ASP A 385 -12.19 -11.49 -2.00
C ASP A 385 -12.60 -10.03 -2.28
N GLY A 386 -12.48 -9.17 -1.26
CA GLY A 386 -12.82 -7.76 -1.39
C GLY A 386 -12.05 -7.06 -2.51
N PHE A 387 -10.78 -7.41 -2.75
CA PHE A 387 -10.01 -6.82 -3.84
C PHE A 387 -10.50 -7.24 -5.23
N GLN A 388 -10.82 -8.53 -5.42
CA GLN A 388 -11.37 -9.02 -6.69
C GLN A 388 -12.74 -8.41 -6.97
N ARG A 389 -13.63 -8.33 -5.98
CA ARG A 389 -14.94 -7.69 -6.14
C ARG A 389 -14.81 -6.19 -6.43
N ARG A 390 -13.90 -5.49 -5.77
CA ARG A 390 -13.58 -4.09 -6.07
C ARG A 390 -13.02 -3.90 -7.49
N GLY A 391 -12.21 -4.85 -7.99
CA GLY A 391 -11.76 -4.85 -9.39
C GLY A 391 -12.92 -5.00 -10.38
N LEU A 392 -13.86 -5.92 -10.13
CA LEU A 392 -15.08 -6.07 -10.95
C LEU A 392 -15.95 -4.81 -10.91
N TRP A 393 -16.05 -4.16 -9.74
CA TRP A 393 -16.72 -2.88 -9.61
C TRP A 393 -16.03 -1.76 -10.39
N GLN A 394 -14.70 -1.69 -10.34
CA GLN A 394 -13.91 -0.70 -11.08
C GLN A 394 -14.14 -0.85 -12.58
N GLU A 395 -14.09 -2.07 -13.12
CA GLU A 395 -14.39 -2.35 -14.53
C GLU A 395 -15.81 -1.91 -14.92
N ALA A 396 -16.82 -2.17 -14.07
CA ALA A 396 -18.19 -1.73 -14.33
C ALA A 396 -18.31 -0.20 -14.30
N TYR A 397 -17.62 0.46 -13.38
CA TYR A 397 -17.58 1.93 -13.26
C TYR A 397 -16.90 2.58 -14.47
N GLU A 398 -15.73 2.06 -14.88
CA GLU A 398 -14.97 2.55 -16.02
C GLU A 398 -15.66 2.26 -17.33
N ARG A 399 -16.34 1.12 -17.47
CA ARG A 399 -17.13 0.80 -18.65
C ARG A 399 -18.13 1.90 -18.96
N ARG A 400 -18.91 2.35 -17.96
CA ARG A 400 -19.92 3.40 -18.17
C ARG A 400 -19.27 4.73 -18.55
N TYR A 401 -18.11 5.06 -17.95
CA TYR A 401 -17.31 6.22 -18.33
C TYR A 401 -16.83 6.13 -19.78
N ARG A 402 -16.20 5.00 -20.15
CA ARG A 402 -15.67 4.72 -21.48
C ARG A 402 -16.74 4.83 -22.55
N ILE A 403 -17.93 4.25 -22.34
CA ILE A 403 -19.05 4.38 -23.28
C ILE A 403 -19.40 5.86 -23.48
N GLY A 404 -19.53 6.63 -22.40
CA GLY A 404 -19.82 8.06 -22.49
C GLY A 404 -18.75 8.87 -23.24
N VAL A 405 -17.47 8.58 -23.01
CA VAL A 405 -16.36 9.23 -23.73
C VAL A 405 -16.37 8.84 -25.22
N LEU A 406 -16.52 7.55 -25.54
CA LEU A 406 -16.56 7.08 -26.93
C LEU A 406 -17.76 7.63 -27.69
N ASP A 407 -18.94 7.65 -27.08
CA ASP A 407 -20.13 8.28 -27.64
C ASP A 407 -19.88 9.77 -27.91
N GLY A 408 -19.22 10.46 -26.97
CA GLY A 408 -18.83 11.87 -27.12
C GLY A 408 -17.84 12.11 -28.27
N ILE A 409 -16.81 11.27 -28.39
CA ILE A 409 -15.83 11.34 -29.48
C ILE A 409 -16.52 11.10 -30.83
N LEU A 410 -17.36 10.06 -30.95
CA LEU A 410 -18.11 9.77 -32.17
C LEU A 410 -19.02 10.93 -32.55
N ALA A 411 -19.73 11.52 -31.58
CA ALA A 411 -20.59 12.68 -31.81
C ALA A 411 -19.81 13.96 -32.15
N HIS A 412 -18.59 14.14 -31.65
CA HIS A 412 -17.73 15.27 -32.01
C HIS A 412 -17.10 15.09 -33.39
N HIS A 413 -16.54 13.91 -33.69
CA HIS A 413 -15.95 13.60 -34.99
C HIS A 413 -16.97 13.78 -36.12
N ALA A 414 -18.23 13.40 -35.90
CA ALA A 414 -19.30 13.62 -36.88
C ALA A 414 -19.59 15.12 -37.18
N ARG A 415 -19.10 16.05 -36.34
CA ARG A 415 -19.26 17.50 -36.49
C ARG A 415 -18.04 18.21 -37.10
N LEU A 416 -16.89 17.54 -37.16
CA LEU A 416 -15.67 18.13 -37.72
C LEU A 416 -15.71 18.07 -39.25
N GLU A 417 -15.64 19.24 -39.89
CA GLU A 417 -15.35 19.35 -41.32
C GLU A 417 -13.83 19.27 -41.54
N PRO A 418 -13.32 18.50 -42.53
CA PRO A 418 -11.89 18.45 -42.80
C PRO A 418 -11.38 19.83 -43.25
N THR A 419 -10.39 20.39 -42.56
CA THR A 419 -9.69 21.60 -43.01
C THR A 419 -8.79 21.25 -44.20
N THR A 420 -9.12 21.77 -45.38
CA THR A 420 -8.30 21.60 -46.59
C THR A 420 -7.39 22.81 -46.77
N GLY A 421 -6.11 22.71 -46.43
CA GLY A 421 -5.13 23.79 -46.64
C GLY A 421 -3.83 23.61 -45.82
N ARG A 422 -2.81 24.44 -46.09
CA ARG A 422 -1.56 24.50 -45.31
C ARG A 422 -1.76 25.44 -44.11
N SER A 423 -1.38 24.99 -42.91
CA SER A 423 -1.41 25.77 -41.68
C SER A 423 -0.58 27.06 -41.79
N SER A 424 -1.10 28.18 -41.32
CA SER A 424 -0.40 29.47 -41.27
C SER A 424 0.49 29.62 -40.04
N CYS A 425 0.19 28.88 -38.97
CA CYS A 425 0.94 28.87 -37.71
C CYS A 425 0.92 27.47 -37.08
N GLN A 426 2.04 27.09 -36.47
CA GLN A 426 2.16 25.85 -35.69
C GLN A 426 2.63 26.19 -34.27
N ILE A 427 1.89 25.74 -33.26
CA ILE A 427 2.15 26.05 -31.85
C ILE A 427 2.37 24.75 -31.08
N VAL A 428 3.48 24.66 -30.33
CA VAL A 428 3.77 23.51 -29.47
C VAL A 428 3.61 23.94 -28.01
N THR A 429 2.71 23.28 -27.29
CA THR A 429 2.49 23.48 -25.85
C THR A 429 2.86 22.21 -25.07
N CYS A 430 2.74 22.25 -23.74
CA CYS A 430 2.79 21.02 -22.96
C CYS A 430 1.68 20.05 -23.43
N ILE A 431 1.96 18.74 -23.42
CA ILE A 431 0.99 17.68 -23.72
C ILE A 431 -0.07 17.52 -22.63
N ASP A 432 0.14 18.16 -21.48
CA ASP A 432 -0.78 18.21 -20.36
C ASP A 432 -2.20 18.66 -20.79
N ASP A 433 -3.22 18.03 -20.21
CA ASP A 433 -4.63 18.21 -20.56
C ASP A 433 -5.12 19.64 -20.31
N ARG A 434 -4.49 20.37 -19.39
CA ARG A 434 -4.81 21.78 -19.10
C ARG A 434 -4.56 22.68 -20.31
N GLU A 435 -3.57 22.35 -21.14
CA GLU A 435 -3.26 23.10 -22.38
C GLU A 435 -4.17 22.68 -23.55
N GLU A 436 -4.94 21.59 -23.45
CA GLU A 436 -5.86 21.17 -24.52
C GLU A 436 -6.94 22.23 -24.78
N SER A 437 -7.46 22.85 -23.72
CA SER A 437 -8.47 23.91 -23.84
C SER A 437 -7.94 25.13 -24.62
N LEU A 438 -6.71 25.55 -24.34
CA LEU A 438 -6.03 26.62 -25.09
C LEU A 438 -5.82 26.21 -26.54
N ARG A 439 -5.34 24.98 -26.77
CA ARG A 439 -5.10 24.43 -28.11
C ARG A 439 -6.37 24.44 -28.95
N ARG A 440 -7.49 23.88 -28.44
CA ARG A 440 -8.78 23.89 -29.14
C ARG A 440 -9.31 25.31 -29.35
N HIS A 441 -9.20 26.18 -28.35
CA HIS A 441 -9.66 27.56 -28.48
C HIS A 441 -8.93 28.34 -29.59
N LEU A 442 -7.62 28.13 -29.74
CA LEU A 442 -6.83 28.75 -30.81
C LEU A 442 -7.27 28.26 -32.19
N GLU A 443 -7.50 26.96 -32.35
CA GLU A 443 -7.95 26.36 -33.61
C GLU A 443 -9.41 26.74 -33.97
N GLU A 444 -10.28 26.88 -32.96
CA GLU A 444 -11.66 27.38 -33.15
C GLU A 444 -11.68 28.83 -33.63
N LEU A 445 -10.84 29.70 -33.05
CA LEU A 445 -10.73 31.09 -33.47
C LEU A 445 -10.06 31.22 -34.84
N ARG A 446 -9.12 30.32 -35.16
CA ARG A 446 -8.31 30.33 -36.37
C ARG A 446 -8.18 28.92 -36.94
N PRO A 447 -9.09 28.51 -37.84
CA PRO A 447 -9.06 27.18 -38.47
C PRO A 447 -7.80 26.90 -39.31
N ASP A 448 -6.99 27.92 -39.59
CA ASP A 448 -5.70 27.82 -40.27
C ASP A 448 -4.50 27.65 -39.31
N TYR A 449 -4.73 27.60 -37.99
CA TYR A 449 -3.70 27.29 -37.00
C TYR A 449 -3.68 25.79 -36.70
N GLU A 450 -2.52 25.28 -36.32
CA GLU A 450 -2.33 23.89 -35.94
C GLU A 450 -1.56 23.82 -34.63
N THR A 451 -2.03 23.02 -33.68
CA THR A 451 -1.41 22.91 -32.36
C THR A 451 -0.91 21.50 -32.05
N PHE A 452 0.18 21.42 -31.28
CA PHE A 452 0.83 20.17 -30.89
C PHE A 452 1.13 20.15 -29.39
N GLY A 453 1.12 18.97 -28.79
CA GLY A 453 1.56 18.74 -27.41
C GLY A 453 2.95 18.09 -27.35
N ALA A 454 3.81 18.55 -26.45
CA ALA A 454 5.12 17.96 -26.15
C ALA A 454 5.35 17.78 -24.64
N ALA A 455 6.22 16.85 -24.24
CA ALA A 455 6.52 16.60 -22.83
C ALA A 455 7.27 17.79 -22.17
N ALA A 456 6.95 18.07 -20.91
CA ALA A 456 7.17 19.34 -20.21
C ALA A 456 8.62 19.88 -20.14
N PHE A 457 9.65 19.04 -20.29
CA PHE A 457 11.06 19.48 -20.28
C PHE A 457 11.69 19.56 -21.68
N TYR A 458 10.89 19.34 -22.73
CA TYR A 458 11.28 19.44 -24.15
C TYR A 458 12.56 18.67 -24.51
N GLY A 459 12.86 17.59 -23.77
CA GLY A 459 14.06 16.77 -23.97
C GLY A 459 15.35 17.32 -23.34
N VAL A 460 15.32 18.43 -22.59
CA VAL A 460 16.50 19.07 -21.99
C VAL A 460 16.53 18.90 -20.47
N ALA A 461 17.18 17.84 -19.98
CA ALA A 461 17.39 17.64 -18.54
C ALA A 461 18.54 18.53 -18.04
N ALA A 462 18.23 19.52 -17.19
CA ALA A 462 19.22 20.49 -16.72
C ALA A 462 19.12 20.82 -15.23
N TYR A 463 20.24 21.16 -14.60
CA TYR A 463 20.28 21.86 -13.33
C TYR A 463 20.03 23.35 -13.54
N VAL A 464 19.03 23.94 -12.89
CA VAL A 464 18.80 25.38 -12.89
C VAL A 464 19.46 26.01 -11.66
N LYS A 465 20.39 26.93 -11.90
CA LYS A 465 20.95 27.83 -10.89
C LYS A 465 20.29 29.20 -11.05
N ARG A 466 19.42 29.56 -10.11
CA ARG A 466 18.79 30.88 -10.08
C ARG A 466 19.77 31.95 -9.60
N LEU A 467 19.49 33.20 -9.95
CA LEU A 467 20.37 34.35 -9.65
C LEU A 467 20.69 34.52 -8.16
N ASN A 468 19.78 34.15 -7.27
CA ASN A 468 19.89 34.43 -5.83
C ASN A 468 19.93 33.18 -4.94
N THR A 469 20.02 31.97 -5.53
CA THR A 469 20.10 30.73 -4.75
C THR A 469 21.52 30.16 -4.83
N PRO A 470 22.12 29.77 -3.68
CA PRO A 470 23.40 29.07 -3.69
C PRO A 470 23.26 27.67 -4.30
N GLU A 471 22.06 27.09 -4.19
CA GLU A 471 21.73 25.75 -4.64
C GLU A 471 21.33 25.72 -6.12
N ARG A 472 21.66 24.59 -6.76
CA ARG A 472 21.17 24.21 -8.08
C ARG A 472 19.97 23.27 -7.88
N ARG A 473 18.92 23.44 -8.67
CA ARG A 473 17.75 22.55 -8.64
C ARG A 473 17.63 21.78 -9.95
N PRO A 474 17.43 20.46 -9.94
CA PRO A 474 17.18 19.72 -11.18
C PRO A 474 15.82 20.11 -11.79
N LEU A 475 15.78 20.31 -13.10
CA LEU A 475 14.57 20.49 -13.91
C LEU A 475 14.40 19.28 -14.84
N CYS A 476 14.08 18.15 -14.24
CA CYS A 476 13.83 16.89 -14.93
C CYS A 476 13.06 15.93 -14.01
N PRO A 477 12.50 14.83 -14.55
CA PRO A 477 12.06 13.68 -13.77
C PRO A 477 13.15 13.17 -12.79
N ALA A 478 12.74 12.65 -11.64
CA ALA A 478 13.65 12.28 -10.54
C ALA A 478 14.62 11.12 -10.89
N ASN A 479 14.26 10.31 -11.88
CA ASN A 479 15.05 9.19 -12.39
C ASN A 479 16.13 9.60 -13.41
N LEU A 480 16.21 10.88 -13.78
CA LEU A 480 17.26 11.41 -14.66
C LEU A 480 18.28 12.21 -13.84
N ILE A 481 19.56 12.04 -14.20
CA ILE A 481 20.64 12.90 -13.72
C ILE A 481 20.88 13.95 -14.79
N PRO A 482 20.65 15.24 -14.52
CA PRO A 482 20.90 16.28 -15.51
C PRO A 482 22.36 16.32 -15.95
N GLU A 483 22.58 16.39 -17.27
CA GLU A 483 23.92 16.59 -17.85
C GLU A 483 24.20 18.06 -18.19
N HIS A 484 23.16 18.90 -18.18
CA HIS A 484 23.26 20.32 -18.49
C HIS A 484 23.07 21.20 -17.24
N ALA A 485 23.57 22.44 -17.30
CA ALA A 485 23.32 23.46 -16.28
C ALA A 485 22.85 24.76 -16.93
N LEU A 486 21.67 25.22 -16.54
CA LEU A 486 21.08 26.50 -16.91
C LEU A 486 21.37 27.51 -15.79
N HIS A 487 21.96 28.63 -16.17
CA HIS A 487 22.32 29.70 -15.24
C HIS A 487 21.47 30.92 -15.56
N GLU A 488 20.65 31.36 -14.61
CA GLU A 488 20.08 32.69 -14.70
C GLU A 488 21.22 33.71 -14.58
N VAL A 489 21.34 34.59 -15.58
CA VAL A 489 22.28 35.70 -15.60
C VAL A 489 21.51 37.01 -15.56
N PRO A 490 22.04 38.07 -14.92
CA PRO A 490 21.40 39.38 -14.96
C PRO A 490 21.36 39.87 -16.41
N ALA A 491 20.28 40.57 -16.79
CA ALA A 491 20.27 41.26 -18.07
C ALA A 491 21.33 42.37 -18.09
N ASP A 492 21.92 42.62 -19.25
CA ASP A 492 22.99 43.62 -19.41
C ASP A 492 22.57 44.98 -18.82
N GLY A 493 23.37 45.49 -17.87
CA GLY A 493 23.14 46.75 -17.17
C GLY A 493 22.66 46.65 -15.72
N ASP A 494 22.28 45.45 -15.24
CA ASP A 494 21.83 45.25 -13.85
C ASP A 494 22.93 44.60 -12.99
N THR A 495 23.80 45.43 -12.40
CA THR A 495 24.99 44.97 -11.65
C THR A 495 24.75 44.71 -10.16
N SER A 496 23.49 44.60 -9.69
CA SER A 496 23.22 44.44 -8.26
C SER A 496 22.79 43.02 -7.88
N PRO A 497 23.69 42.19 -7.32
CA PRO A 497 23.30 40.96 -6.64
C PRO A 497 22.78 41.34 -5.24
N ASN A 498 21.67 42.07 -5.16
CA ASN A 498 21.03 42.39 -3.89
C ASN A 498 20.27 41.15 -3.39
N ARG A 499 21.00 40.25 -2.72
CA ARG A 499 20.53 39.05 -1.99
C ARG A 499 19.24 39.30 -1.20
N THR A 500 19.06 40.52 -0.69
CA THR A 500 17.92 40.96 0.12
C THR A 500 16.62 41.13 -0.69
N VAL A 501 16.71 41.60 -1.94
CA VAL A 501 15.54 41.77 -2.83
C VAL A 501 15.11 40.42 -3.42
N GLY A 502 16.07 39.53 -3.69
CA GLY A 502 15.81 38.15 -4.12
C GLY A 502 15.01 37.36 -3.08
N LYS A 503 15.43 37.39 -1.80
CA LYS A 503 14.68 36.77 -0.70
C LYS A 503 13.27 37.35 -0.52
N ALA A 504 13.11 38.67 -0.67
CA ALA A 504 11.80 39.31 -0.57
C ALA A 504 10.87 38.92 -1.73
N ARG A 505 11.40 38.78 -2.95
CA ARG A 505 10.64 38.28 -4.12
C ARG A 505 10.32 36.80 -4.03
N GLU A 506 11.22 35.97 -3.50
CA GLU A 506 10.97 34.55 -3.27
C GLU A 506 9.92 34.36 -2.16
N LEU A 507 9.99 35.10 -1.07
CA LEU A 507 8.95 35.14 -0.03
C LEU A 507 7.61 35.69 -0.56
N ALA A 508 7.62 36.66 -1.48
CA ALA A 508 6.42 37.17 -2.13
C ALA A 508 5.84 36.17 -3.14
N TRP A 509 6.68 35.43 -3.88
CA TRP A 509 6.24 34.43 -4.87
C TRP A 509 5.73 33.14 -4.19
N VAL A 510 6.47 32.65 -3.19
CA VAL A 510 6.04 31.55 -2.31
C VAL A 510 4.79 31.97 -1.54
N GLY A 511 4.78 33.17 -0.93
CA GLY A 511 3.62 33.71 -0.22
C GLY A 511 2.38 33.91 -1.10
N SER A 512 2.55 34.31 -2.36
CA SER A 512 1.42 34.47 -3.30
C SER A 512 0.78 33.15 -3.73
N ASN A 513 1.52 32.03 -3.70
CA ASN A 513 0.97 30.71 -4.00
C ASN A 513 0.35 30.02 -2.78
N THR A 514 0.69 30.43 -1.55
CA THR A 514 0.12 29.86 -0.32
C THR A 514 -1.05 30.67 0.24
N LEU A 515 -1.17 31.98 -0.05
CA LEU A 515 -2.23 32.84 0.49
C LEU A 515 -3.47 32.98 -0.41
N LEU A 516 -3.39 32.62 -1.69
CA LEU A 516 -4.49 32.74 -2.66
C LEU A 516 -5.13 31.40 -3.07
N ARG A 517 -4.74 30.30 -2.42
CA ARG A 517 -5.48 29.03 -2.45
C ARG A 517 -5.98 28.71 -1.04
N GLY A 518 -6.96 29.50 -0.61
CA GLY A 518 -7.90 29.13 0.44
C GLY A 518 -9.07 28.37 -0.17
#